data_AF-A0A382MTH1-F1
#
_entry.id   AF-A0A382MTH1-F1
#
_cell.length_a   1.000
_cell.length_b   1.000
_cell.length_c   1.000
_cell.angle_alpha   90.00
_cell.angle_beta   90.00
_cell.angle_gamma   90.00
#
_symmetry.space_group_name_H-M   'P 1'
#
loop_
_entity.id
_entity.type
_entity.pdbx_description
1 polymer ?
#
loop_
_entity_poly.entity_id
_entity_poly.type
_entity_poly.pdbx_seq_one_letter_code
_entity_poly.pdbx_strand_id
1 'polypeptide(L)'
;MFDKDKWLHAKDIKLINQKDKNIVKILKLFLNCKYRWGGKAYDGIDCSALIQIFYKFNNIFFPRDTVDQIKYKKGTITKKKFKLG
;
A
#
# COMPACT_ATOMS: atom_id res chain seq x y z
N MET A 1 -16.83 7.84 5.82
CA MET A 1 -17.88 8.24 4.86
C MET A 1 -17.39 9.52 4.22
N PHE A 2 -17.24 9.58 2.90
CA PHE A 2 -16.82 10.82 2.26
C PHE A 2 -17.96 11.83 2.38
N ASP A 3 -17.63 13.06 2.76
CA ASP A 3 -18.62 14.13 2.78
C ASP A 3 -19.11 14.37 1.36
N LYS A 4 -20.44 14.43 1.20
CA LYS A 4 -21.06 14.78 -0.08
C LYS A 4 -20.83 16.26 -0.38
N ASP A 5 -20.84 16.62 -1.66
CA ASP A 5 -20.82 18.00 -2.14
C ASP A 5 -19.57 18.82 -1.77
N LYS A 6 -18.43 18.16 -1.64
CA LYS A 6 -17.13 18.81 -1.45
C LYS A 6 -16.31 18.86 -2.72
N TRP A 7 -15.55 19.94 -2.86
CA TRP A 7 -14.59 20.12 -3.95
C TRP A 7 -13.28 19.41 -3.64
N LEU A 8 -12.70 18.77 -4.66
CA LEU A 8 -11.36 18.19 -4.61
C LEU A 8 -10.48 18.90 -5.65
N HIS A 9 -9.20 19.08 -5.32
CA HIS A 9 -8.25 19.59 -6.29
C HIS A 9 -8.00 18.54 -7.38
N ALA A 10 -8.14 18.94 -8.65
CA ALA A 10 -7.98 18.04 -9.80
C ALA A 10 -6.59 17.37 -9.87
N LYS A 11 -5.56 17.98 -9.28
CA LYS A 11 -4.19 17.42 -9.21
C LYS A 11 -4.04 16.25 -8.22
N ASP A 12 -4.94 16.15 -7.24
CA ASP A 12 -4.87 15.15 -6.17
C ASP A 12 -5.72 13.91 -6.49
N ILE A 13 -6.42 13.93 -7.62
CA ILE A 13 -7.25 12.82 -8.11
C ILE A 13 -6.57 12.08 -9.26
N LYS A 14 -6.92 10.81 -9.39
CA LYS A 14 -6.59 9.99 -10.56
C LYS A 14 -7.83 9.24 -11.04
N LEU A 15 -7.83 8.88 -12.32
CA LEU A 15 -8.86 8.02 -12.88
C LEU A 15 -8.83 6.66 -12.18
N ILE A 16 -10.02 6.13 -11.86
CA ILE A 16 -10.17 4.87 -11.14
C ILE A 16 -9.42 3.74 -11.86
N ASN A 17 -9.48 3.69 -13.19
CA ASN A 17 -8.86 2.61 -13.98
C ASN A 17 -7.36 2.81 -14.26
N GLN A 18 -6.76 3.92 -13.79
CA GLN A 18 -5.36 4.20 -14.03
C GLN A 18 -4.47 3.43 -13.05
N LYS A 19 -3.62 2.55 -13.59
CA LYS A 19 -2.64 1.79 -12.80
C LYS A 19 -1.30 2.54 -12.72
N ASP A 20 -0.65 2.48 -11.56
CA ASP A 20 0.72 2.97 -11.35
C ASP A 20 1.57 1.80 -10.85
N LYS A 21 2.50 1.35 -11.70
CA LYS A 21 3.39 0.22 -11.42
C LYS A 21 4.55 0.62 -10.48
N ASN A 22 4.75 1.91 -10.23
CA ASN A 22 5.84 2.37 -9.39
C ASN A 22 5.47 2.25 -7.90
N ILE A 23 5.78 1.08 -7.34
CA ILE A 23 5.53 0.79 -5.91
C ILE A 23 6.22 1.80 -5.00
N VAL A 24 7.47 2.15 -5.28
CA VAL A 24 8.24 3.08 -4.44
C VAL A 24 7.56 4.44 -4.36
N LYS A 25 7.03 4.95 -5.48
CA LYS A 25 6.30 6.22 -5.50
C LYS A 25 5.08 6.21 -4.58
N ILE A 26 4.29 5.13 -4.60
CA ILE A 26 3.08 5.01 -3.77
C ILE A 26 3.46 4.84 -2.30
N LEU A 27 4.42 3.97 -1.99
CA LEU A 27 4.84 3.74 -0.60
C LEU A 27 5.49 4.99 0.03
N LYS A 28 6.17 5.81 -0.76
CA LYS A 28 6.77 7.07 -0.30
C LYS A 28 5.73 8.08 0.21
N LEU A 29 4.46 7.97 -0.16
CA LEU A 29 3.37 8.80 0.40
C LEU A 29 3.18 8.58 1.91
N PHE A 30 3.65 7.44 2.43
CA PHE A 30 3.56 7.08 3.84
C PHE A 30 4.89 7.26 4.59
N LEU A 31 5.89 7.91 3.97
CA LEU A 31 7.09 8.31 4.71
C LEU A 31 6.70 9.21 5.89
N ASN A 32 7.32 8.96 7.05
CA ASN A 32 7.02 9.62 8.33
C ASN A 32 5.59 9.39 8.87
N CYS A 33 4.78 8.53 8.23
CA CYS A 33 3.52 8.06 8.80
C CYS A 33 3.81 7.23 10.07
N LYS A 34 3.04 7.45 11.13
CA LYS A 34 3.23 6.70 12.38
C LYS A 34 2.89 5.24 12.17
N TYR A 35 3.71 4.35 12.71
CA TYR A 35 3.34 2.95 12.79
C TYR A 35 2.18 2.79 13.78
N ARG A 36 1.09 2.13 13.34
CA ARG A 36 -0.06 1.82 14.20
C ARG A 36 -0.52 0.41 13.91
N TRP A 37 -0.52 -0.46 14.92
CA TRP A 37 -1.02 -1.83 14.79
C TRP A 37 -2.48 -1.84 14.30
N GLY A 38 -2.76 -2.57 13.22
CA GLY A 38 -4.08 -2.58 12.59
C GLY A 38 -4.38 -1.33 11.74
N GLY A 39 -3.47 -0.36 11.70
CA GLY A 39 -3.57 0.88 10.93
C GLY A 39 -3.65 0.63 9.43
N LYS A 40 -4.38 1.50 8.70
CA LYS A 40 -4.71 1.31 7.26
C LYS A 40 -4.64 2.60 6.44
N ALA A 41 -4.21 3.71 7.03
CA ALA A 41 -4.30 5.03 6.40
C ALA A 41 -3.18 5.96 6.90
N TYR A 42 -3.26 7.24 6.51
CA TYR A 42 -2.24 8.25 6.78
C TYR A 42 -2.10 8.63 8.26
N ASP A 43 -3.13 8.37 9.07
CA ASP A 43 -3.15 8.60 10.52
C ASP A 43 -2.42 7.49 11.30
N GLY A 44 -2.14 6.37 10.63
CA GLY A 44 -1.37 5.27 11.15
C GLY A 44 -1.47 4.05 10.24
N ILE A 45 -0.32 3.45 9.94
CA ILE A 45 -0.23 2.30 9.03
C ILE A 45 0.65 1.21 9.64
N ASP A 46 0.32 -0.06 9.37
CA ASP A 46 1.19 -1.18 9.73
C ASP A 46 1.84 -1.83 8.52
N CYS A 47 2.65 -2.87 8.80
CA CYS A 47 3.48 -3.53 7.81
C CYS A 47 2.68 -4.12 6.65
N SER A 48 1.61 -4.84 6.93
CA SER A 48 0.80 -5.53 5.91
C SER A 48 -0.16 -4.58 5.20
N ALA A 49 -0.66 -3.53 5.89
CA ALA A 49 -1.45 -2.48 5.25
C ALA A 49 -0.65 -1.67 4.24
N LEU A 50 0.63 -1.39 4.49
CA LEU A 50 1.50 -0.65 3.56
C LEU A 50 1.57 -1.35 2.19
N ILE A 51 1.72 -2.68 2.18
CA ILE A 51 1.68 -3.47 0.95
C ILE A 51 0.27 -3.51 0.35
N GLN A 52 -0.76 -3.70 1.18
CA GLN A 52 -2.15 -3.76 0.74
C GLN A 52 -2.58 -2.48 0.00
N ILE A 53 -2.17 -1.30 0.47
CA ILE A 53 -2.52 -0.01 -0.15
C ILE A 53 -2.01 0.07 -1.59
N PHE A 54 -0.81 -0.43 -1.89
CA PHE A 54 -0.28 -0.43 -3.26
C PHE A 54 -1.18 -1.21 -4.23
N TYR A 55 -1.65 -2.39 -3.83
CA TYR A 55 -2.56 -3.18 -4.66
C TYR A 55 -3.93 -2.53 -4.76
N LYS A 56 -4.46 -2.03 -3.64
CA LYS A 56 -5.75 -1.33 -3.59
C LYS A 56 -5.77 -0.10 -4.49
N PHE A 57 -4.69 0.69 -4.50
CA PHE A 57 -4.52 1.85 -5.38
C PHE A 57 -4.59 1.48 -6.88
N ASN A 58 -4.21 0.24 -7.22
CA ASN A 58 -4.26 -0.30 -8.58
C ASN A 58 -5.55 -1.09 -8.87
N ASN A 59 -6.58 -0.98 -8.02
CA ASN A 59 -7.82 -1.76 -8.04
C ASN A 59 -7.58 -3.28 -8.06
N ILE A 60 -6.56 -3.75 -7.35
CA ILE A 60 -6.27 -5.17 -7.19
C ILE A 60 -6.51 -5.55 -5.72
N PHE A 61 -7.22 -6.65 -5.51
CA PHE A 61 -7.39 -7.20 -4.17
C PHE A 61 -6.07 -7.76 -3.63
N PHE A 62 -5.78 -7.51 -2.35
CA PHE A 62 -4.67 -8.12 -1.64
C PHE A 62 -5.06 -8.37 -0.18
N PRO A 63 -4.70 -9.52 0.42
CA PRO A 63 -5.09 -9.86 1.79
C PRO A 63 -4.60 -8.85 2.82
N ARG A 64 -5.30 -8.74 3.95
CA ARG A 64 -4.97 -7.77 5.01
C ARG A 64 -3.76 -8.20 5.84
N ASP A 65 -3.66 -9.47 6.17
CA ASP A 65 -2.68 -9.98 7.13
C ASP A 65 -1.53 -10.69 6.43
N THR A 66 -0.32 -10.52 6.96
CA THR A 66 0.93 -11.04 6.36
C THR A 66 0.85 -12.54 6.10
N VAL A 67 0.23 -13.30 7.01
CA VAL A 67 0.06 -14.75 6.88
C VAL A 67 -0.68 -15.10 5.59
N ASP A 68 -1.72 -14.35 5.25
CA ASP A 68 -2.51 -14.58 4.05
C ASP A 68 -1.86 -13.96 2.82
N GLN A 69 -1.14 -12.84 2.96
CA GLN A 69 -0.36 -12.25 1.87
C GLN A 69 0.72 -13.21 1.36
N ILE A 70 1.39 -13.93 2.27
CA ILE A 70 2.39 -14.96 1.93
C ILE A 70 1.74 -16.14 1.20
N LYS A 71 0.56 -16.58 1.66
CA LYS A 71 -0.22 -17.64 0.98
C LYS A 71 -0.69 -17.20 -0.41
N TYR A 72 -1.14 -15.95 -0.53
CA TYR A 72 -1.70 -15.39 -1.76
C TYR A 72 -0.64 -15.14 -2.83
N LYS A 73 0.55 -14.65 -2.45
CA LYS A 73 1.65 -14.40 -3.39
C LYS A 73 2.91 -15.14 -2.94
N LYS A 74 3.09 -16.35 -3.46
CA LYS A 74 4.33 -17.12 -3.29
C LYS A 74 5.48 -16.38 -3.98
N GLY A 75 6.42 -15.85 -3.20
CA GLY A 75 7.64 -15.24 -3.73
C GLY A 75 8.57 -16.29 -4.34
N THR A 76 9.40 -15.89 -5.30
CA THR A 76 10.49 -16.72 -5.80
C THR A 76 11.58 -16.78 -4.72
N ILE A 77 11.89 -17.98 -4.22
CA ILE A 77 12.96 -18.19 -3.24
C ILE A 77 14.30 -18.08 -3.97
N THR A 78 14.75 -16.85 -4.23
CA THR A 78 16.15 -16.60 -4.57
C THR A 78 16.86 -16.25 -3.26
N LYS A 79 17.65 -17.20 -2.73
CA LYS A 79 18.50 -16.95 -1.57
C LYS A 79 19.60 -15.96 -1.96
N LYS A 80 19.32 -14.65 -1.86
CA LYS A 80 20.38 -13.65 -1.88
C LYS A 80 21.12 -13.73 -0.55
N LYS A 81 22.42 -14.02 -0.60
CA LYS A 81 23.30 -13.88 0.58
C LYS A 81 23.45 -12.38 0.85
N PHE A 82 22.69 -11.87 1.80
CA PHE A 82 22.92 -10.54 2.32
C PHE A 82 24.20 -10.58 3.15
N LYS A 83 25.15 -9.67 2.87
CA LYS A 83 26.25 -9.43 3.79
C LYS A 83 25.70 -8.64 4.97
N LEU A 84 26.08 -9.01 6.19
CA LEU A 84 25.92 -8.08 7.31
C LEU A 84 26.76 -6.84 6.97
N GLY A 85 26.14 -5.67 7.13
CA GLY A 85 26.82 -4.39 7.02
C GLY A 85 27.80 -4.17 8.16
#